data_AF-A0A933GXZ1-F1
#
_entry.id   AF-A0A933GXZ1-F1
#
_cell.length_a   1.000
_cell.length_b   1.000
_cell.length_c   1.000
_cell.angle_alpha   90.00
_cell.angle_beta   90.00
_cell.angle_gamma   90.00
#
_symmetry.space_group_name_H-M   'P 1'
#
loop_
_entity.id
_entity.type
_entity.pdbx_description
1 polymer ?
#
loop_
_entity_poly.entity_id
_entity_poly.type
_entity_poly.pdbx_seq_one_letter_code
_entity_poly.pdbx_strand_id
1 'polypeptide(L)'
;MPYPIREILPDRFYLLTCRTLERRFLLRPSKEVNAIIGEWLIRAMRLYGVEVYAFVSMSSHWHAVVRCPRANLDHFLRHFQGFLAQFINKHWQRSDTVFPRRCSVEPILDSEKLIERIVYILANPAKADLVDSIDDWPGLSSAPESMHQKSRTFRVFDRTAWHKAGCPEEKRPYEKFVRLVIDAPPSWRHMSAKERAARLRALVYAREDEIRKERKAHGKQVLGVRRIKEASPTDRPANPKKSPRPLCHASTRELWEEYRAQYAHFLNLYRVASARFRDGETDVAFPPGSFPPWYRGAA
;
A
#
# COMPACT_ATOMS: atom_id res chain seq x y z
N MET A 1 3.08 -8.91 -21.05
CA MET A 1 4.38 -8.49 -20.47
C MET A 1 4.60 -9.21 -19.15
N PRO A 2 5.78 -9.82 -18.94
CA PRO A 2 6.16 -10.34 -17.63
C PRO A 2 6.21 -9.19 -16.62
N TYR A 3 5.92 -9.51 -15.36
CA TYR A 3 6.04 -8.54 -14.27
C TYR A 3 7.52 -8.16 -14.07
N PRO A 4 7.82 -6.88 -13.75
CA PRO A 4 9.17 -6.48 -13.41
C PRO A 4 9.74 -7.31 -12.26
N ILE A 5 11.03 -7.65 -12.35
CA ILE A 5 11.76 -8.29 -11.25
C ILE A 5 11.87 -7.28 -10.11
N ARG A 6 11.55 -7.73 -8.89
CA ARG A 6 11.62 -6.87 -7.71
C ARG A 6 13.06 -6.82 -7.22
N GLU A 7 13.50 -5.61 -6.90
CA GLU A 7 14.71 -5.31 -6.16
C GLU A 7 14.26 -4.60 -4.87
N ILE A 8 14.21 -5.32 -3.76
CA ILE A 8 13.77 -4.82 -2.47
C ILE A 8 15.00 -4.51 -1.61
N LEU A 9 15.43 -3.26 -1.65
CA LEU A 9 16.53 -2.73 -0.84
C LEU A 9 16.03 -2.16 0.51
N PRO A 10 16.80 -2.36 1.61
CA PRO A 10 16.48 -1.87 2.96
C PRO A 10 16.18 -0.37 3.07
N ASP A 11 17.00 0.46 2.42
CA ASP A 11 16.99 1.91 2.57
C ASP A 11 16.08 2.64 1.58
N ARG A 12 15.43 1.88 0.70
CA ARG A 12 14.58 2.42 -0.37
C ARG A 12 13.14 2.57 0.10
N PHE A 13 12.53 3.68 -0.31
CA PHE A 13 11.10 3.92 -0.15
C PHE A 13 10.33 3.36 -1.34
N TYR A 14 9.10 2.88 -1.11
CA TYR A 14 8.25 2.32 -2.15
C TYR A 14 6.85 2.90 -2.09
N LEU A 15 6.32 3.29 -3.25
CA LEU A 15 4.88 3.42 -3.46
C LEU A 15 4.30 2.05 -3.79
N LEU A 16 3.38 1.62 -2.95
CA LEU A 16 2.59 0.41 -3.12
C LEU A 16 1.26 0.74 -3.78
N THR A 17 0.85 -0.09 -4.73
CA THR A 17 -0.50 -0.03 -5.31
C THR A 17 -1.01 -1.44 -5.57
N CYS A 18 -2.14 -1.81 -4.97
CA CYS A 18 -2.83 -3.05 -5.36
C CYS A 18 -4.30 -2.81 -5.63
N ARG A 19 -4.80 -3.42 -6.71
CA ARG A 19 -6.16 -3.27 -7.20
C ARG A 19 -6.94 -4.55 -7.03
N THR A 20 -8.22 -4.42 -6.73
CA THR A 20 -9.15 -5.53 -6.61
C THR A 20 -9.47 -6.16 -7.96
N LEU A 21 -10.04 -7.36 -7.94
CA LEU A 21 -10.54 -8.07 -9.12
C LEU A 21 -11.46 -7.16 -9.94
N GLU A 22 -11.14 -7.00 -11.23
CA GLU A 22 -11.88 -6.14 -12.17
C GLU A 22 -12.09 -4.69 -11.70
N ARG A 23 -11.29 -4.23 -10.70
CA ARG A 23 -11.48 -2.96 -10.00
C ARG A 23 -12.86 -2.83 -9.32
N ARG A 24 -13.46 -3.96 -8.93
CA ARG A 24 -14.70 -3.98 -8.16
C ARG A 24 -14.53 -3.31 -6.80
N PHE A 25 -15.59 -2.76 -6.24
CA PHE A 25 -15.57 -2.07 -4.95
C PHE A 25 -15.50 -3.01 -3.74
N LEU A 26 -14.66 -4.03 -3.79
CA LEU A 26 -14.49 -5.02 -2.70
C LEU A 26 -13.91 -4.42 -1.42
N LEU A 27 -13.26 -3.26 -1.50
CA LEU A 27 -12.76 -2.49 -0.36
C LEU A 27 -13.66 -1.28 -0.07
N ARG A 28 -14.92 -1.29 -0.53
CA ARG A 28 -15.88 -0.22 -0.28
C ARG A 28 -15.92 0.09 1.23
N PRO A 29 -15.77 1.37 1.62
CA PRO A 29 -15.76 1.75 3.01
C PRO A 29 -17.03 1.37 3.79
N SER A 30 -16.82 0.65 4.88
CA SER A 30 -17.77 0.42 5.98
C SER A 30 -16.99 0.34 7.29
N LYS A 31 -17.68 0.31 8.44
CA LYS A 31 -17.00 0.15 9.74
C LYS A 31 -16.22 -1.17 9.77
N GLU A 32 -16.81 -2.23 9.23
CA GLU A 32 -16.30 -3.59 9.21
C GLU A 32 -15.12 -3.73 8.24
N VAL A 33 -15.25 -3.21 7.01
CA VAL A 33 -14.16 -3.23 6.02
C VAL A 33 -12.96 -2.43 6.50
N ASN A 34 -13.18 -1.23 7.06
CA ASN A 34 -12.10 -0.43 7.62
C ASN A 34 -11.40 -1.12 8.80
N ALA A 35 -12.15 -1.81 9.67
CA ALA A 35 -11.60 -2.57 10.77
C ALA A 35 -10.75 -3.75 10.28
N ILE A 36 -11.23 -4.52 9.28
CA ILE A 36 -10.49 -5.62 8.65
C ILE A 36 -9.17 -5.11 8.05
N ILE A 37 -9.21 -4.01 7.30
CA ILE A 37 -8.00 -3.43 6.68
C ILE A 37 -7.00 -3.02 7.76
N GLY A 38 -7.46 -2.28 8.79
CA GLY A 38 -6.60 -1.78 9.85
C GLY A 38 -5.97 -2.90 10.69
N GLU A 39 -6.75 -3.93 11.05
CA GLU A 39 -6.27 -5.12 11.77
C GLU A 39 -5.14 -5.84 11.02
N TRP A 40 -5.33 -6.11 9.73
CA TRP A 40 -4.33 -6.85 8.96
C TRP A 40 -3.12 -6.01 8.56
N LEU A 41 -3.32 -4.70 8.34
CA LEU A 41 -2.23 -3.78 8.08
C LEU A 41 -1.30 -3.69 9.28
N ILE A 42 -1.83 -3.38 10.47
CA ILE A 42 -1.02 -3.19 11.67
C ILE A 42 -0.29 -4.47 12.09
N ARG A 43 -0.94 -5.63 11.91
CA ARG A 43 -0.33 -6.93 12.18
C ARG A 43 0.85 -7.19 11.24
N ALA A 44 0.68 -6.94 9.94
CA ALA A 44 1.75 -7.10 8.97
C ALA A 44 2.90 -6.12 9.23
N MET A 45 2.61 -4.86 9.53
CA MET A 45 3.62 -3.85 9.87
C MET A 45 4.52 -4.31 11.00
N ARG A 46 3.92 -4.79 12.11
CA ARG A 46 4.67 -5.26 13.28
C ARG A 46 5.44 -6.53 13.02
N LEU A 47 4.83 -7.50 12.34
CA LEU A 47 5.46 -8.79 12.07
C LEU A 47 6.71 -8.64 11.19
N TYR A 48 6.65 -7.74 10.20
CA TYR A 48 7.71 -7.56 9.20
C TYR A 48 8.56 -6.31 9.42
N GLY A 49 8.26 -5.48 10.42
CA GLY A 49 9.03 -4.28 10.75
C GLY A 49 9.03 -3.29 9.59
N VAL A 50 7.91 -3.20 8.89
CA VAL A 50 7.72 -2.28 7.77
C VAL A 50 7.30 -0.94 8.32
N GLU A 51 8.05 0.09 7.95
CA GLU A 51 7.74 1.47 8.27
C GLU A 51 6.72 1.99 7.25
N VAL A 52 5.66 2.63 7.73
CA VAL A 52 4.57 3.15 6.88
C VAL A 52 4.48 4.64 7.07
N TYR A 53 4.63 5.38 5.98
CA TYR A 53 4.66 6.85 5.97
C TYR A 53 3.31 7.47 5.63
N ALA A 54 2.51 6.77 4.82
CA ALA A 54 1.11 7.08 4.58
C ALA A 54 0.41 5.91 3.90
N PHE A 55 -0.92 5.85 4.00
CA PHE A 55 -1.74 4.91 3.24
C PHE A 55 -3.15 5.45 3.00
N VAL A 56 -3.81 4.91 1.96
CA VAL A 56 -5.25 5.08 1.73
C VAL A 56 -5.84 3.81 1.14
N SER A 57 -6.97 3.37 1.69
CA SER A 57 -7.82 2.36 1.08
C SER A 57 -8.95 3.06 0.34
N MET A 58 -8.93 2.89 -0.98
CA MET A 58 -9.99 3.28 -1.90
C MET A 58 -10.96 2.10 -2.07
N SER A 59 -12.13 2.31 -2.68
CA SER A 59 -13.09 1.20 -2.84
C SER A 59 -12.56 0.04 -3.71
N SER A 60 -11.74 0.34 -4.74
CA SER A 60 -11.24 -0.64 -5.72
C SER A 60 -9.76 -0.95 -5.62
N HIS A 61 -9.03 -0.30 -4.72
CA HIS A 61 -7.58 -0.44 -4.59
C HIS A 61 -7.10 0.18 -3.29
N TRP A 62 -5.85 -0.08 -2.93
CA TRP A 62 -5.20 0.62 -1.83
C TRP A 62 -3.80 1.08 -2.25
N HIS A 63 -3.36 2.13 -1.59
CA HIS A 63 -2.03 2.71 -1.73
C HIS A 63 -1.35 2.79 -0.37
N ALA A 64 -0.03 2.62 -0.34
CA ALA A 64 0.79 2.91 0.82
C ALA A 64 2.18 3.39 0.39
N VAL A 65 2.79 4.26 1.19
CA VAL A 65 4.19 4.65 1.07
C VAL A 65 4.95 4.01 2.22
N VAL A 66 5.94 3.18 1.92
CA VAL A 66 6.62 2.35 2.93
C VAL A 66 8.14 2.34 2.77
N ARG A 67 8.85 1.98 3.84
CA ARG A 67 10.24 1.51 3.80
C ARG A 67 10.31 0.15 4.50
N CYS A 68 11.18 -0.73 4.02
CA CYS A 68 11.30 -2.08 4.54
C CYS A 68 12.75 -2.38 4.95
N PRO A 69 13.18 -1.97 6.15
CA PRO A 69 14.57 -2.11 6.61
C PRO A 69 15.10 -3.55 6.61
N ARG A 70 14.23 -4.55 6.67
CA ARG A 70 14.58 -5.98 6.64
C ARG A 70 14.56 -6.60 5.25
N ALA A 71 14.37 -5.80 4.18
CA ALA A 71 14.24 -6.25 2.80
C ALA A 71 13.18 -7.35 2.58
N ASN A 72 12.19 -7.48 3.48
CA ASN A 72 11.19 -8.55 3.51
C ASN A 72 9.80 -8.08 3.05
N LEU A 73 9.74 -7.09 2.16
CA LEU A 73 8.50 -6.45 1.71
C LEU A 73 7.54 -7.44 1.04
N ASP A 74 8.06 -8.44 0.34
CA ASP A 74 7.26 -9.51 -0.24
C ASP A 74 6.52 -10.33 0.82
N HIS A 75 7.14 -10.58 1.98
CA HIS A 75 6.48 -11.27 3.09
C HIS A 75 5.41 -10.42 3.74
N PHE A 76 5.66 -9.12 3.90
CA PHE A 76 4.65 -8.15 4.34
C PHE A 76 3.44 -8.15 3.42
N LEU A 77 3.66 -8.00 2.11
CA LEU A 77 2.60 -7.98 1.10
C LEU A 77 1.83 -9.31 1.08
N ARG A 78 2.52 -10.44 1.11
CA ARG A 78 1.89 -11.77 1.15
C ARG A 78 0.97 -11.92 2.36
N HIS A 79 1.45 -11.54 3.55
CA HIS A 79 0.67 -11.64 4.78
C HIS A 79 -0.53 -10.69 4.76
N PHE A 80 -0.29 -9.40 4.49
CA PHE A 80 -1.34 -8.38 4.50
C PHE A 80 -2.41 -8.69 3.46
N GLN A 81 -2.02 -8.89 2.19
CA GLN A 81 -2.98 -9.10 1.10
C GLN A 81 -3.67 -10.46 1.20
N GLY A 82 -2.97 -11.51 1.66
CA GLY A 82 -3.54 -12.85 1.82
C GLY A 82 -4.67 -12.85 2.85
N PHE A 83 -4.42 -12.33 4.05
CA PHE A 83 -5.46 -12.25 5.07
C PHE A 83 -6.53 -11.20 4.77
N LEU A 84 -6.15 -10.05 4.21
CA LEU A 84 -7.13 -9.06 3.76
C LEU A 84 -8.10 -9.70 2.75
N ALA A 85 -7.59 -10.44 1.75
CA ALA A 85 -8.44 -11.12 0.78
C ALA A 85 -9.40 -12.12 1.45
N GLN A 86 -8.90 -12.96 2.36
CA GLN A 86 -9.73 -13.95 3.08
C GLN A 86 -10.87 -13.28 3.86
N PHE A 87 -10.57 -12.22 4.60
CA PHE A 87 -11.57 -11.55 5.44
C PHE A 87 -12.53 -10.68 4.64
N ILE A 88 -12.08 -10.05 3.55
CA ILE A 88 -12.96 -9.32 2.63
C ILE A 88 -13.91 -10.29 1.93
N ASN A 89 -13.42 -11.44 1.47
CA ASN A 89 -14.26 -12.49 0.92
C ASN A 89 -15.30 -12.98 1.93
N LYS A 90 -14.89 -13.28 3.16
CA LYS A 90 -15.81 -13.67 4.23
C LYS A 90 -16.87 -12.59 4.48
N HIS A 91 -16.47 -11.31 4.55
CA HIS A 91 -17.39 -10.19 4.78
C HIS A 91 -18.45 -10.09 3.67
N TRP A 92 -18.06 -10.25 2.41
CA TRP A 92 -18.96 -10.19 1.27
C TRP A 92 -19.60 -11.53 0.89
N GLN A 93 -19.39 -12.59 1.67
CA GLN A 93 -19.84 -13.96 1.36
C GLN A 93 -19.41 -14.41 -0.05
N ARG A 94 -18.15 -14.10 -0.41
CA ARG A 94 -17.53 -14.43 -1.69
C ARG A 94 -16.44 -15.48 -1.51
N SER A 95 -16.16 -16.21 -2.59
CA SER A 95 -14.95 -17.00 -2.79
C SER A 95 -14.01 -16.32 -3.79
N ASP A 96 -12.86 -16.95 -4.04
CA ASP A 96 -11.92 -16.60 -5.12
C ASP A 96 -11.06 -15.35 -4.89
N THR A 97 -10.45 -14.89 -5.98
CA THR A 97 -9.37 -13.91 -5.94
C THR A 97 -9.90 -12.50 -5.67
N VAL A 98 -9.44 -11.87 -4.59
CA VAL A 98 -9.65 -10.42 -4.35
C VAL A 98 -8.62 -9.58 -5.10
N PHE A 99 -7.35 -10.01 -5.12
CA PHE A 99 -6.23 -9.29 -5.73
C PHE A 99 -5.62 -10.11 -6.87
N PRO A 100 -6.04 -9.91 -8.14
CA PRO A 100 -5.64 -10.76 -9.26
C PRO A 100 -4.21 -10.54 -9.74
N ARG A 101 -3.54 -9.51 -9.23
CA ARG A 101 -2.19 -9.14 -9.66
C ARG A 101 -1.31 -8.92 -8.45
N ARG A 102 0.00 -9.15 -8.64
CA ARG A 102 1.01 -8.76 -7.66
C ARG A 102 0.90 -7.26 -7.38
N CYS A 103 1.09 -6.87 -6.12
CA CYS A 103 1.17 -5.45 -5.76
C CYS A 103 2.23 -4.73 -6.61
N SER A 104 1.91 -3.54 -7.09
CA SER A 104 2.92 -2.64 -7.67
C SER A 104 3.84 -2.15 -6.56
N VAL A 105 5.15 -2.17 -6.78
CA VAL A 105 6.17 -1.78 -5.81
C VAL A 105 7.12 -0.78 -6.48
N GLU A 106 6.73 0.48 -6.54
CA GLU A 106 7.42 1.52 -7.31
C GLU A 106 8.45 2.23 -6.41
N PRO A 107 9.77 2.14 -6.70
CA PRO A 107 10.80 2.80 -5.91
C PRO A 107 10.62 4.32 -5.94
N ILE A 108 10.86 4.95 -4.80
CA ILE A 108 10.95 6.40 -4.63
C ILE A 108 12.41 6.71 -4.28
N LEU A 109 13.04 7.57 -5.07
CA LEU A 109 14.49 7.71 -5.06
C LEU A 109 14.99 8.79 -4.10
N ASP A 110 14.17 9.80 -3.83
CA ASP A 110 14.57 10.99 -3.08
C ASP A 110 13.48 11.46 -2.10
N SER A 111 13.88 12.33 -1.18
CA SER A 111 13.01 12.86 -0.12
C SER A 111 11.90 13.77 -0.65
N GLU A 112 12.12 14.49 -1.75
CA GLU A 112 11.12 15.38 -2.32
C GLU A 112 9.97 14.55 -2.91
N LYS A 113 10.28 13.54 -3.73
CA LYS A 113 9.27 12.61 -4.23
C LYS A 113 8.63 11.78 -3.13
N LEU A 114 9.34 11.47 -2.04
CA LEU A 114 8.72 10.81 -0.89
C LEU A 114 7.54 11.64 -0.36
N ILE A 115 7.76 12.93 -0.10
CA ILE A 115 6.68 13.84 0.33
C ILE A 115 5.60 13.97 -0.74
N GLU A 116 5.99 14.16 -2.00
CA GLU A 116 5.02 14.27 -3.11
C GLU A 116 4.14 13.02 -3.23
N ARG A 117 4.68 11.81 -3.04
CA ARG A 117 3.92 10.55 -3.08
C ARG A 117 3.01 10.40 -1.88
N ILE A 118 3.41 10.84 -0.69
CA ILE A 118 2.54 10.89 0.49
C ILE A 118 1.34 11.80 0.22
N VAL A 119 1.58 13.02 -0.26
CA VAL A 119 0.51 13.98 -0.61
C VAL A 119 -0.39 13.41 -1.71
N TYR A 120 0.20 12.83 -2.75
CA TYR A 120 -0.53 12.23 -3.87
C TYR A 120 -1.53 11.17 -3.43
N ILE A 121 -1.14 10.27 -2.52
CA ILE A 121 -2.05 9.20 -2.08
C ILE A 121 -3.13 9.74 -1.13
N LEU A 122 -2.82 10.71 -0.26
CA LEU A 122 -3.82 11.30 0.62
C LEU A 122 -4.83 12.15 -0.15
N ALA A 123 -4.42 12.84 -1.22
CA ALA A 123 -5.32 13.56 -2.11
C ALA A 123 -6.06 12.64 -3.12
N ASN A 124 -5.86 11.31 -3.07
CA ASN A 124 -6.41 10.40 -4.08
C ASN A 124 -7.95 10.32 -4.08
N PRO A 125 -8.64 10.30 -2.92
CA PRO A 125 -10.11 10.40 -2.88
C PRO A 125 -10.65 11.63 -3.61
N ALA A 126 -10.00 12.80 -3.42
CA ALA A 126 -10.37 14.01 -4.14
C ALA A 126 -10.05 13.89 -5.64
N LYS A 127 -8.86 13.41 -6.00
CA LYS A 127 -8.45 13.22 -7.40
C LYS A 127 -9.37 12.26 -8.17
N ALA A 128 -9.99 11.32 -7.48
CA ALA A 128 -10.93 10.35 -8.05
C ALA A 128 -12.37 10.88 -8.14
N ASP A 129 -12.59 12.18 -7.87
CA ASP A 129 -13.91 12.83 -7.84
C ASP A 129 -14.89 12.12 -6.87
N LEU A 130 -14.38 11.56 -5.76
CA LEU A 130 -15.19 10.87 -4.77
C LEU A 130 -15.67 11.81 -3.66
N VAL A 131 -14.77 12.68 -3.19
CA VAL A 131 -15.00 13.65 -2.10
C VAL A 131 -14.23 14.95 -2.37
N ASP A 132 -14.54 16.02 -1.63
CA ASP A 132 -13.83 17.30 -1.77
C ASP A 132 -12.54 17.38 -0.96
N SER A 133 -12.47 16.64 0.15
CA SER A 133 -11.25 16.48 0.95
C SER A 133 -11.09 15.06 1.47
N ILE A 134 -9.86 14.65 1.76
CA ILE A 134 -9.51 13.43 2.47
C ILE A 134 -10.21 13.32 3.82
N ASP A 135 -10.57 14.45 4.43
CA ASP A 135 -11.29 14.49 5.71
C ASP A 135 -12.73 13.98 5.59
N ASP A 136 -13.31 14.03 4.38
CA ASP A 136 -14.63 13.48 4.09
C ASP A 136 -14.58 12.00 3.66
N TRP A 137 -13.38 11.46 3.38
CA TRP A 137 -13.23 10.11 2.88
C TRP A 137 -13.67 9.07 3.93
N PRO A 138 -14.69 8.24 3.67
CA PRO A 138 -15.18 7.29 4.67
C PRO A 138 -14.29 6.05 4.83
N GLY A 139 -13.35 5.83 3.90
CA GLY A 139 -12.44 4.69 3.93
C GLY A 139 -11.24 4.90 4.84
N LEU A 140 -10.56 3.80 5.18
CA LEU A 140 -9.37 3.88 6.01
C LEU A 140 -8.23 4.60 5.28
N SER A 141 -7.72 5.69 5.84
CA SER A 141 -6.52 6.41 5.41
C SER A 141 -5.64 6.75 6.60
N SER A 142 -4.39 7.15 6.39
CA SER A 142 -3.50 7.62 7.46
C SER A 142 -3.67 9.11 7.82
N ALA A 143 -4.56 9.85 7.14
CA ALA A 143 -4.78 11.28 7.39
C ALA A 143 -5.12 11.61 8.86
N PRO A 144 -5.96 10.81 9.58
CA PRO A 144 -6.22 11.05 10.99
C PRO A 144 -4.96 11.09 11.86
N GLU A 145 -4.02 10.16 11.67
CA GLU A 145 -2.76 10.12 12.40
C GLU A 145 -1.80 11.20 11.92
N SER A 146 -1.59 11.29 10.61
CA SER A 146 -0.52 12.11 10.01
C SER A 146 -0.85 13.61 9.94
N MET A 147 -2.11 13.99 9.78
CA MET A 147 -2.55 15.39 9.68
C MET A 147 -3.19 15.87 10.98
N HIS A 148 -3.95 15.03 11.68
CA HIS A 148 -4.78 15.47 12.81
C HIS A 148 -4.29 14.99 14.17
N GLN A 149 -3.17 14.25 14.22
CA GLN A 149 -2.61 13.68 15.45
C GLN A 149 -3.63 12.81 16.22
N LYS A 150 -4.63 12.27 15.52
CA LYS A 150 -5.57 11.31 16.11
C LYS A 150 -4.85 9.98 16.26
N SER A 151 -5.19 9.27 17.32
CA SER A 151 -4.66 7.93 17.56
C SER A 151 -5.77 6.91 17.45
N ARG A 152 -5.76 6.11 16.39
CA ARG A 152 -6.66 4.95 16.27
C ARG A 152 -5.96 3.68 16.70
N THR A 153 -6.74 2.78 17.29
CA THR A 153 -6.31 1.43 17.63
C THR A 153 -7.10 0.43 16.80
N PHE A 154 -6.47 -0.69 16.49
CA PHE A 154 -7.09 -1.80 15.79
C PHE A 154 -6.96 -3.06 16.62
N ARG A 155 -8.03 -3.86 16.61
CA ARG A 155 -8.05 -5.18 17.23
C ARG A 155 -7.05 -6.07 16.50
N VAL A 156 -6.26 -6.82 17.26
CA VAL A 156 -5.33 -7.83 16.78
C VAL A 156 -5.57 -9.09 17.60
N PHE A 157 -5.95 -10.16 16.91
CA PHE A 157 -6.17 -11.45 17.54
C PHE A 157 -4.90 -12.31 17.58
N ASP A 158 -4.47 -12.65 18.78
CA ASP A 158 -3.32 -13.52 19.07
C ASP A 158 -3.71 -14.99 18.90
N ARG A 159 -3.75 -15.43 17.64
CA ARG A 159 -4.07 -16.83 17.28
C ARG A 159 -3.13 -17.82 17.96
N THR A 160 -1.86 -17.48 18.15
CA THR A 160 -0.88 -18.38 18.74
C THR A 160 -1.20 -18.63 20.20
N ALA A 161 -1.46 -17.57 20.97
CA ALA A 161 -1.91 -17.71 22.36
C ALA A 161 -3.24 -18.46 22.46
N TRP A 162 -4.20 -18.16 21.58
CA TRP A 162 -5.49 -18.85 21.56
C TRP A 162 -5.39 -20.35 21.25
N HIS A 163 -4.56 -20.73 20.27
CA HIS A 163 -4.30 -22.14 19.96
C HIS A 163 -3.59 -22.86 21.11
N LYS A 164 -2.60 -22.22 21.74
CA LYS A 164 -1.90 -22.77 22.92
C LYS A 164 -2.83 -22.99 24.11
N ALA A 165 -3.90 -22.21 24.23
CA ALA A 165 -4.90 -22.34 25.27
C ALA A 165 -6.02 -23.35 24.94
N GLY A 166 -5.87 -24.16 23.89
CA GLY A 166 -6.87 -25.17 23.53
C GLY A 166 -8.06 -24.65 22.73
N CYS A 167 -7.92 -23.51 22.05
CA CYS A 167 -8.96 -22.90 21.22
C CYS A 167 -10.30 -22.65 21.96
N PRO A 168 -10.31 -21.99 23.13
CA PRO A 168 -11.53 -21.76 23.89
C PRO A 168 -12.55 -20.93 23.09
N GLU A 169 -13.83 -21.11 23.37
CA GLU A 169 -14.89 -20.33 22.73
C GLU A 169 -14.75 -18.83 23.01
N GLU A 170 -14.35 -18.47 24.23
CA GLU A 170 -14.10 -17.09 24.61
C GLU A 170 -12.81 -16.57 23.97
N LYS A 171 -12.96 -15.68 22.97
CA LYS A 171 -11.84 -15.11 22.20
C LYS A 171 -11.30 -13.80 22.76
N ARG A 172 -12.09 -13.10 23.59
CA ARG A 172 -11.77 -11.77 24.12
C ARG A 172 -10.42 -11.70 24.84
N PRO A 173 -9.99 -12.71 25.64
CA PRO A 173 -8.66 -12.69 26.28
C PRO A 173 -7.48 -12.64 25.30
N TYR A 174 -7.68 -13.03 24.04
CA TYR A 174 -6.65 -13.10 23.01
C TYR A 174 -6.73 -11.92 22.04
N GLU A 175 -7.63 -10.98 22.27
CA GLU A 175 -7.76 -9.75 21.50
C GLU A 175 -7.02 -8.61 22.16
N LYS A 176 -6.12 -7.97 21.41
CA LYS A 176 -5.38 -6.79 21.86
C LYS A 176 -5.67 -5.63 20.94
N PHE A 177 -5.85 -4.43 21.49
CA PHE A 177 -5.96 -3.21 20.69
C PHE A 177 -4.58 -2.58 20.55
N VAL A 178 -4.12 -2.49 19.31
CA VAL A 178 -2.79 -2.00 18.98
C VAL A 178 -2.93 -0.64 18.31
N ARG A 179 -2.16 0.33 18.79
CA ARG A 179 -2.13 1.69 18.24
C ARG A 179 -1.48 1.71 16.87
N LEU A 180 -2.16 2.27 15.88
CA LEU A 180 -1.60 2.54 14.57
C LEU A 180 -0.55 3.66 14.70
N VAL A 181 0.67 3.37 14.24
CA VAL A 181 1.77 4.32 14.20
C VAL A 181 2.12 4.58 12.75
N ILE A 182 2.24 5.86 12.38
CA ILE A 182 2.69 6.30 11.07
C ILE A 182 4.06 6.94 11.24
N ASP A 183 5.03 6.44 10.49
CA ASP A 183 6.41 6.89 10.52
C ASP A 183 6.55 8.25 9.85
N ALA A 184 7.45 9.07 10.39
CA ALA A 184 7.75 10.37 9.81
C ALA A 184 8.83 10.26 8.73
N PRO A 185 8.66 10.93 7.59
CA PRO A 185 9.68 11.03 6.56
C PRO A 185 11.03 11.43 7.17
N PRO A 186 12.17 10.83 6.76
CA PRO A 186 13.48 11.15 7.35
C PRO A 186 13.80 12.63 7.33
N SER A 187 13.47 13.31 6.22
CA SER A 187 13.66 14.74 6.03
C SER A 187 12.87 15.62 7.02
N TRP A 188 11.89 15.06 7.72
CA TRP A 188 11.05 15.75 8.69
C TRP A 188 11.25 15.27 10.14
N ARG A 189 12.22 14.38 10.42
CA ARG A 189 12.44 13.83 11.77
C ARG A 189 12.83 14.87 12.82
N HIS A 190 13.44 15.98 12.40
CA HIS A 190 13.80 17.10 13.26
C HIS A 190 12.58 17.94 13.70
N MET A 191 11.44 17.81 13.02
CA MET A 191 10.22 18.55 13.34
C MET A 191 9.40 17.83 14.42
N SER A 192 8.71 18.61 15.27
CA SER A 192 7.73 18.07 16.20
C SER A 192 6.56 17.39 15.48
N ALA A 193 5.80 16.55 16.20
CA ALA A 193 4.58 15.94 15.66
C ALA A 193 3.57 16.99 15.16
N LYS A 194 3.43 18.10 15.87
CA LYS A 194 2.52 19.20 15.52
C LYS A 194 2.95 19.92 14.24
N GLU A 195 4.24 20.22 14.08
CA GLU A 195 4.78 20.86 12.87
C GLU A 195 4.64 19.96 11.64
N ARG A 196 4.98 18.66 11.77
CA ARG A 196 4.80 17.69 10.69
C ARG A 196 3.34 17.61 10.24
N ALA A 197 2.43 17.54 11.21
CA ALA A 197 1.00 17.47 10.96
C ALA A 197 0.47 18.74 10.27
N ALA A 198 0.90 19.92 10.72
CA ALA A 198 0.55 21.19 10.10
C ALA A 198 1.09 21.31 8.66
N ARG A 199 2.36 20.96 8.46
CA ARG A 199 3.01 21.00 7.14
C ARG A 199 2.36 20.04 6.15
N LEU A 200 2.12 18.79 6.55
CA LEU A 200 1.46 17.81 5.69
C LEU A 200 0.05 18.25 5.33
N ARG A 201 -0.72 18.74 6.30
CA ARG A 201 -2.07 19.25 6.08
C ARG A 201 -2.09 20.40 5.07
N ALA A 202 -1.18 21.35 5.19
CA ALA A 202 -1.06 22.46 4.23
C ALA A 202 -0.79 21.96 2.80
N LEU A 203 0.14 21.00 2.63
CA LEU A 203 0.45 20.41 1.33
C LEU A 203 -0.73 19.62 0.73
N VAL A 204 -1.42 18.82 1.54
CA VAL A 204 -2.58 18.05 1.10
C VAL A 204 -3.72 18.96 0.69
N TYR A 205 -4.07 19.96 1.52
CA TYR A 205 -5.15 20.88 1.20
C TYR A 205 -4.87 21.76 -0.01
N ALA A 206 -3.62 22.22 -0.20
CA ALA A 206 -3.22 22.92 -1.41
C ALA A 206 -3.45 22.06 -2.65
N ARG A 207 -3.06 20.77 -2.60
CA ARG A 207 -3.28 19.84 -3.71
C ARG A 207 -4.76 19.54 -3.95
N GLU A 208 -5.56 19.42 -2.90
CA GLU A 208 -7.01 19.25 -3.02
C GLU A 208 -7.70 20.48 -3.62
N ASP A 209 -7.21 21.69 -3.33
CA ASP A 209 -7.71 22.91 -3.93
C ASP A 209 -7.42 22.99 -5.44
N GLU A 210 -6.21 22.61 -5.87
CA GLU A 210 -5.88 22.46 -7.29
C GLU A 210 -6.83 21.47 -7.98
N ILE A 211 -7.01 20.29 -7.37
CA ILE A 211 -7.92 19.26 -7.88
C ILE A 211 -9.36 19.78 -7.98
N ARG A 212 -9.83 20.54 -6.98
CA ARG A 212 -11.16 21.12 -6.97
C ARG A 212 -11.34 22.13 -8.11
N LYS A 213 -10.34 22.98 -8.35
CA LYS A 213 -10.34 23.94 -9.47
C LYS A 213 -10.38 23.22 -10.82
N GLU A 214 -9.52 22.21 -11.02
CA GLU A 214 -9.51 21.35 -12.22
C GLU A 214 -10.89 20.69 -12.43
N ARG A 215 -11.45 20.09 -11.38
CA ARG A 215 -12.76 19.43 -11.42
C ARG A 215 -13.88 20.40 -11.83
N LYS A 216 -13.90 21.60 -11.24
CA LYS A 216 -14.86 22.67 -11.56
C LYS A 216 -14.72 23.15 -13.00
N ALA A 217 -13.49 23.35 -13.48
CA ALA A 217 -13.22 23.73 -14.87
C ALA A 217 -13.74 22.70 -15.90
N HIS A 218 -13.79 21.42 -15.51
CA HIS A 218 -14.35 20.35 -16.32
C HIS A 218 -15.84 20.05 -16.06
N GLY A 219 -16.54 20.88 -15.27
CA GLY A 219 -17.96 20.71 -14.97
C GLY A 219 -18.30 19.43 -14.19
N LYS A 220 -17.32 18.84 -13.50
CA LYS A 220 -17.51 17.60 -12.74
C LYS A 220 -17.89 17.90 -11.29
N GLN A 221 -18.57 16.93 -10.66
CA GLN A 221 -18.92 16.95 -9.24
C GLN A 221 -18.37 15.71 -8.54
N VAL A 222 -18.27 15.79 -7.21
CA VAL A 222 -17.92 14.63 -6.39
C VAL A 222 -19.08 13.65 -6.31
N LEU A 223 -18.77 12.36 -6.18
CA LEU A 223 -19.76 11.32 -5.94
C LEU A 223 -20.47 11.51 -4.58
N GLY A 224 -19.72 11.88 -3.54
CA GLY A 224 -20.20 12.11 -2.18
C GLY A 224 -20.25 10.86 -1.30
N VAL A 225 -20.08 11.06 0.00
CA VAL A 225 -19.93 10.00 1.03
C VAL A 225 -21.09 9.01 1.02
N ARG A 226 -22.32 9.52 0.90
CA ARG A 226 -23.54 8.69 0.88
C ARG A 226 -23.48 7.66 -0.26
N ARG A 227 -23.29 8.11 -1.50
CA ARG A 227 -23.23 7.24 -2.67
C ARG A 227 -22.03 6.28 -2.64
N ILE A 228 -20.89 6.70 -2.09
CA ILE A 228 -19.73 5.80 -1.88
C ILE A 228 -20.10 4.62 -0.97
N LYS A 229 -20.85 4.89 0.11
CA LYS A 229 -21.27 3.86 1.07
C LYS A 229 -22.47 3.04 0.59
N GLU A 230 -23.26 3.54 -0.35
CA GLU A 230 -24.39 2.82 -0.94
C GLU A 230 -23.99 1.96 -2.14
N ALA A 231 -22.82 2.19 -2.73
CA ALA A 231 -22.33 1.41 -3.88
C ALA A 231 -22.29 -0.09 -3.58
N SER A 232 -22.59 -0.91 -4.60
CA SER A 232 -22.43 -2.36 -4.48
C SER A 232 -20.96 -2.73 -4.48
N PRO A 233 -20.52 -3.75 -3.70
CA PRO A 233 -19.16 -4.28 -3.80
C PRO A 233 -18.85 -4.88 -5.18
N THR A 234 -19.86 -5.19 -6.01
CA THR A 234 -19.69 -5.65 -7.39
C THR A 234 -19.61 -4.54 -8.42
N ASP A 235 -19.93 -3.29 -8.03
CA ASP A 235 -19.77 -2.13 -8.90
C ASP A 235 -18.28 -1.89 -9.20
N ARG A 236 -18.02 -1.21 -10.31
CA ARG A 236 -16.67 -0.89 -10.78
C ARG A 236 -16.67 0.46 -11.52
N PRO A 237 -15.52 1.15 -11.63
CA PRO A 237 -15.43 2.37 -12.42
C PRO A 237 -15.74 2.09 -13.89
N ALA A 238 -16.57 2.92 -14.52
CA ALA A 238 -16.97 2.76 -15.93
C ALA A 238 -15.78 2.85 -16.90
N ASN A 239 -14.94 3.89 -16.74
CA ASN A 239 -13.80 4.16 -17.62
C ASN A 239 -12.48 4.19 -16.84
N PRO A 240 -11.94 3.03 -16.48
CA PRO A 240 -10.78 3.00 -15.61
C PRO A 240 -9.51 3.35 -16.39
N LYS A 241 -8.80 4.39 -15.95
CA LYS A 241 -7.53 4.84 -16.56
C LYS A 241 -6.54 3.68 -16.69
N LYS A 242 -5.91 3.58 -17.87
CA LYS A 242 -4.81 2.66 -18.16
C LYS A 242 -3.58 3.50 -18.43
N SER A 243 -2.65 3.53 -17.49
CA SER A 243 -1.32 4.11 -17.68
C SER A 243 -0.27 3.04 -17.41
N PRO A 244 0.88 3.08 -18.11
CA PRO A 244 2.00 2.24 -17.75
C PRO A 244 2.44 2.54 -16.32
N ARG A 245 2.92 1.52 -15.64
CA ARG A 245 3.54 1.67 -14.33
C ARG A 245 4.88 2.40 -14.53
N PRO A 246 5.17 3.47 -13.78
CA PRO A 246 6.47 4.11 -13.84
C PRO A 246 7.56 3.17 -13.32
N LEU A 247 8.78 3.33 -13.85
CA LEU A 247 9.93 2.56 -13.40
C LEU A 247 10.29 2.90 -11.94
N CYS A 248 10.30 4.20 -11.62
CA CYS A 248 10.54 4.77 -10.30
C CYS A 248 9.92 6.17 -10.21
N HIS A 249 9.96 6.78 -9.02
CA HIS A 249 9.66 8.17 -8.77
C HIS A 249 10.93 8.92 -8.35
N ALA A 250 11.30 9.92 -9.14
CA ALA A 250 12.47 10.76 -8.93
C ALA A 250 12.10 12.24 -9.12
N SER A 251 12.73 13.14 -8.37
CA SER A 251 12.50 14.58 -8.47
C SER A 251 13.13 15.18 -9.70
N THR A 252 14.24 14.60 -10.14
CA THR A 252 15.01 15.06 -11.31
C THR A 252 15.12 13.99 -12.39
N ARG A 253 15.45 14.43 -13.60
CA ARG A 253 15.65 13.54 -14.74
C ARG A 253 16.90 12.68 -14.57
N GLU A 254 17.94 13.26 -13.99
CA GLU A 254 19.24 12.65 -13.76
C GLU A 254 19.11 11.45 -12.80
N LEU A 255 18.41 11.63 -11.67
CA LEU A 255 18.13 10.54 -10.72
C LEU A 255 17.35 9.40 -11.37
N TRP A 256 16.40 9.75 -12.25
CA TRP A 256 15.62 8.75 -12.97
C TRP A 256 16.48 7.95 -13.95
N GLU A 257 17.37 8.62 -14.70
CA GLU A 257 18.28 8.00 -15.67
C GLU A 257 19.33 7.14 -14.97
N GLU A 258 19.86 7.60 -13.84
CA GLU A 258 20.78 6.85 -12.99
C GLU A 258 20.12 5.55 -12.50
N TYR A 259 18.90 5.63 -11.95
CA TYR A 259 18.17 4.44 -11.51
C TYR A 259 17.84 3.50 -12.67
N ARG A 260 17.52 4.04 -13.86
CA ARG A 260 17.30 3.21 -15.04
C ARG A 260 18.54 2.41 -15.42
N ALA A 261 19.73 3.03 -15.37
CA ALA A 261 20.99 2.34 -15.64
C ALA A 261 21.29 1.28 -14.57
N GLN A 262 21.13 1.63 -13.28
CA GLN A 262 21.29 0.71 -12.15
C GLN A 262 20.36 -0.51 -12.27
N TYR A 263 19.08 -0.27 -12.57
CA TYR A 263 18.10 -1.34 -12.72
C TYR A 263 18.40 -2.23 -13.94
N ALA A 264 18.90 -1.66 -15.05
CA ALA A 264 19.33 -2.45 -16.19
C ALA A 264 20.52 -3.36 -15.85
N HIS A 265 21.48 -2.86 -15.07
CA HIS A 265 22.60 -3.64 -14.56
C HIS A 265 22.14 -4.76 -13.61
N PHE A 266 21.26 -4.45 -12.65
CA PHE A 266 20.62 -5.42 -11.77
C PHE A 266 19.92 -6.55 -12.55
N LEU A 267 19.16 -6.20 -13.60
CA LEU A 267 18.49 -7.18 -14.44
C LEU A 267 19.47 -8.11 -15.17
N ASN A 268 20.64 -7.60 -15.57
CA ASN A 268 21.69 -8.43 -16.17
C ASN A 268 22.20 -9.46 -15.15
N LEU A 269 22.62 -8.99 -13.96
CA LEU A 269 23.07 -9.86 -12.87
C LEU A 269 22.02 -10.93 -12.51
N TYR A 270 20.75 -10.53 -12.43
CA TYR A 270 19.65 -11.44 -12.14
C TYR A 270 19.48 -12.50 -13.23
N ARG A 271 19.60 -12.13 -14.52
CA ARG A 271 19.48 -13.08 -15.63
C ARG A 271 20.60 -14.11 -15.62
N VAL A 272 21.83 -13.69 -15.36
CA VAL A 272 22.99 -14.60 -15.24
C VAL A 272 22.78 -15.58 -14.09
N ALA A 273 22.45 -15.08 -12.89
CA ALA A 273 22.17 -15.92 -11.73
C ALA A 273 20.98 -16.87 -11.98
N SER A 274 19.91 -16.36 -12.60
CA SER A 274 18.73 -17.15 -12.93
C SER A 274 19.00 -18.24 -13.98
N ALA A 275 19.94 -18.05 -14.91
CA ALA A 275 20.29 -19.07 -15.89
C ALA A 275 20.98 -20.24 -15.19
N ARG A 276 22.07 -19.96 -14.47
CA ARG A 276 22.82 -20.94 -13.66
C ARG A 276 21.92 -21.72 -12.70
N PHE A 277 21.02 -21.02 -12.00
CA PHE A 277 20.08 -21.65 -11.09
C PHE A 277 19.11 -22.63 -11.78
N ARG A 278 18.68 -22.32 -13.00
CA ARG A 278 17.81 -23.22 -13.78
C ARG A 278 18.57 -24.38 -14.42
N ASP A 279 19.88 -24.26 -14.58
CA ASP A 279 20.75 -25.32 -15.08
C ASP A 279 21.17 -26.31 -13.95
N GLY A 280 20.66 -26.10 -12.73
CA GLY A 280 20.81 -27.03 -11.61
C GLY A 280 21.79 -26.56 -10.52
N GLU A 281 22.44 -25.41 -10.67
CA GLU A 281 23.28 -24.83 -9.63
C GLU A 281 22.41 -24.23 -8.51
N THR A 282 22.24 -24.95 -7.40
CA THR A 282 21.29 -24.55 -6.33
C THR A 282 21.86 -23.53 -5.34
N ASP A 283 23.16 -23.28 -5.36
CA ASP A 283 23.90 -22.36 -4.46
C ASP A 283 24.21 -21.00 -5.11
N VAL A 284 23.60 -20.69 -6.25
CA VAL A 284 23.84 -19.43 -6.97
C VAL A 284 23.38 -18.23 -6.14
N ALA A 285 24.31 -17.30 -5.89
CA ALA A 285 23.99 -16.02 -5.28
C ALA A 285 23.20 -15.12 -6.26
N PHE A 286 22.02 -14.69 -5.85
CA PHE A 286 21.22 -13.71 -6.58
C PHE A 286 21.59 -12.27 -6.17
N PRO A 287 21.43 -11.27 -7.06
CA PRO A 287 21.71 -9.89 -6.69
C PRO A 287 20.85 -9.44 -5.50
N PRO A 288 21.37 -8.56 -4.62
CA PRO A 288 20.68 -8.14 -3.40
C PRO A 288 19.24 -7.65 -3.65
N GLY A 289 18.34 -7.97 -2.72
CA GLY A 289 16.93 -7.57 -2.80
C GLY A 289 16.12 -8.32 -3.87
N SER A 290 16.71 -9.30 -4.56
CA SER A 290 15.99 -10.18 -5.48
C SER A 290 15.78 -11.58 -4.90
N PHE A 291 14.95 -12.38 -5.57
CA PHE A 291 14.63 -13.75 -5.16
C PHE A 291 14.81 -14.70 -6.33
N PRO A 292 15.26 -15.94 -6.08
CA PRO A 292 15.34 -16.96 -7.12
C PRO A 292 14.00 -17.13 -7.85
N PRO A 293 14.00 -17.42 -9.16
CA PRO A 293 12.78 -17.77 -9.86
C PRO A 293 12.20 -19.07 -9.31
N TRP A 294 10.91 -19.31 -9.53
CA TRP A 294 10.33 -20.62 -9.24
C TRP A 294 10.97 -21.68 -10.14
N TYR A 295 11.60 -22.69 -9.53
CA TYR A 295 12.15 -23.86 -10.23
C TYR A 295 11.17 -25.03 -10.13
N ARG A 296 10.65 -25.48 -11.27
CA ARG A 296 10.11 -26.83 -11.38
C ARG A 296 11.31 -27.68 -11.81
N GLY A 297 11.86 -28.49 -10.91
CA GLY A 297 12.87 -29.47 -11.31
C GLY A 297 12.36 -30.30 -12.50
N ALA A 298 13.29 -30.79 -13.32
CA ALA A 298 12.96 -31.87 -14.24
C ALA A 298 12.39 -33.02 -13.39
N ALA A 299 11.12 -33.33 -13.60
CA ALA A 299 10.47 -34.51 -13.02
C ALA A 299 11.04 -35.78 -13.64
#